data_AF-G2ZTJ9-F1
#
_entry.id   AF-G2ZTJ9-F1
#
_cell.length_a   1.000
_cell.length_b   1.000
_cell.length_c   1.000
_cell.angle_alpha   90.00
_cell.angle_beta   90.00
_cell.angle_gamma   90.00
#
_symmetry.space_group_name_H-M   'P 1'
#
loop_
_entity.id
_entity.type
_entity.pdbx_description
1 polymer ?
#
loop_
_entity_poly.entity_id
_entity_poly.type
_entity_poly.pdbx_seq_one_letter_code
_entity_poly.pdbx_strand_id
1 'polypeptide(L)'
;MPNRHGSPRIRTQWAGLAIIALACLLSACSSTPTRSTASRETSGLRTRGAAINDPSAGLEEISIEAMALVGTPYRYGGNTPDSGFDCSGLVRYVVQRAASVNLPRTAAEMGTRGSALERRNVASGDLVFFNTTGRPNSHVGIYVGQNRFVHAPATGGTVRLEDMTKPYWASRYMGARRVVAVSNLPDLPASPVAATQSIAAVPATPSAPARPSDDDPLGALVRARGTESSSLMSTPNAAPVAAPLADDDPIARFGTR
;
A
#
# COMPACT_ATOMS: atom_id res chain seq x y z
N MET A 1 -27.50 80.73 -50.88
CA MET A 1 -26.12 80.24 -50.97
C MET A 1 -25.60 79.87 -49.58
N PRO A 2 -24.77 78.81 -49.43
CA PRO A 2 -24.71 77.95 -48.23
C PRO A 2 -23.38 78.03 -47.46
N ASN A 3 -23.36 77.60 -46.18
CA ASN A 3 -22.45 76.59 -45.60
C ASN A 3 -22.53 76.60 -44.05
N ARG A 4 -22.92 75.48 -43.41
CA ARG A 4 -22.14 74.33 -42.88
C ARG A 4 -21.68 74.53 -41.43
N HIS A 5 -22.20 73.70 -40.51
CA HIS A 5 -21.52 72.58 -39.80
C HIS A 5 -20.64 73.05 -38.62
N GLY A 6 -20.58 72.44 -37.44
CA GLY A 6 -21.13 71.19 -36.91
C GLY A 6 -20.71 71.03 -35.44
N SER A 7 -21.48 70.19 -34.75
CA SER A 7 -21.59 69.82 -33.32
C SER A 7 -20.32 69.62 -32.43
N PRO A 8 -20.47 69.71 -31.09
CA PRO A 8 -19.42 69.54 -30.08
C PRO A 8 -19.11 68.06 -29.79
N ARG A 9 -17.83 67.65 -29.91
CA ARG A 9 -17.34 66.28 -29.66
C ARG A 9 -16.21 66.26 -28.62
N ILE A 10 -16.46 66.59 -27.35
CA ILE A 10 -15.36 66.54 -26.34
C ILE A 10 -15.75 65.80 -25.04
N ARG A 11 -17.03 65.77 -24.63
CA ARG A 11 -17.40 65.13 -23.36
C ARG A 11 -17.58 63.61 -23.40
N THR A 12 -17.82 63.02 -24.57
CA THR A 12 -17.99 61.57 -24.72
C THR A 12 -16.68 60.79 -24.83
N GLN A 13 -15.54 61.47 -24.99
CA GLN A 13 -14.24 60.79 -25.19
C GLN A 13 -13.62 60.28 -23.87
N TRP A 14 -13.90 60.94 -22.75
CA TRP A 14 -13.34 60.55 -21.44
C TRP A 14 -14.10 59.37 -20.80
N ALA A 15 -15.41 59.28 -21.00
CA ALA A 15 -16.20 58.14 -20.55
C ALA A 15 -15.85 56.85 -21.32
N GLY A 16 -15.54 56.96 -22.62
CA GLY A 16 -15.06 55.85 -23.43
C GLY A 16 -13.72 55.31 -22.95
N LEU A 17 -12.78 56.19 -22.58
CA LEU A 17 -11.45 55.78 -22.11
C LEU A 17 -11.52 55.03 -20.77
N ALA A 18 -12.41 55.44 -19.86
CA ALA A 18 -12.60 54.79 -18.57
C ALA A 18 -13.20 53.38 -18.68
N ILE A 19 -14.13 53.17 -19.63
CA ILE A 19 -14.72 51.85 -19.88
C ILE A 19 -13.69 50.90 -20.52
N ILE A 20 -12.84 51.40 -21.42
CA ILE A 20 -11.76 50.60 -22.03
C ILE A 20 -10.72 50.18 -20.99
N ALA A 21 -10.31 51.09 -20.09
CA ALA A 21 -9.36 50.77 -19.03
C ALA A 21 -9.89 49.71 -18.05
N LEU A 22 -11.18 49.79 -17.69
CA LEU A 22 -11.83 48.79 -16.83
C LEU A 22 -11.95 47.42 -17.52
N ALA A 23 -12.25 47.39 -18.83
CA ALA A 23 -12.26 46.15 -19.60
C ALA A 23 -10.85 45.50 -19.69
N CYS A 24 -9.79 46.30 -19.81
CA CYS A 24 -8.42 45.79 -19.78
C CYS A 24 -8.03 45.21 -18.40
N LEU A 25 -8.55 45.77 -17.31
CA LEU A 25 -8.30 45.26 -15.93
C LEU A 25 -9.03 43.94 -15.64
N LEU A 26 -10.21 43.69 -16.22
CA LEU A 26 -10.92 42.41 -16.04
C LEU A 26 -10.39 41.27 -16.92
N SER A 27 -9.63 41.55 -17.99
CA SER A 27 -9.09 40.51 -18.89
C SER A 27 -7.78 39.88 -18.40
N ALA A 28 -7.20 40.35 -17.30
CA ALA A 28 -5.90 39.91 -16.80
C ALA A 28 -5.91 38.62 -15.95
N CYS A 29 -7.07 37.96 -15.78
CA CYS A 29 -7.16 36.68 -15.05
C CYS A 29 -7.41 35.45 -15.95
N SER A 30 -7.39 35.58 -17.28
CA SER A 30 -7.40 34.41 -18.17
C SER A 30 -5.99 34.03 -18.61
N SER A 31 -5.14 33.73 -17.62
CA SER A 31 -3.91 32.98 -17.89
C SER A 31 -4.30 31.52 -18.09
N THR A 32 -4.64 31.14 -19.31
CA THR A 32 -4.65 29.74 -19.71
C THR A 32 -3.24 29.18 -19.42
N PRO A 33 -3.10 28.08 -18.66
CA PRO A 33 -1.81 27.41 -18.60
C PRO A 33 -1.46 27.05 -20.04
N THR A 34 -0.31 27.51 -20.51
CA THR A 34 0.29 26.95 -21.73
C THR A 34 0.44 25.46 -21.42
N ARG A 35 -0.47 24.64 -21.97
CA ARG A 35 -0.20 23.22 -22.12
C ARG A 35 1.04 23.20 -22.98
N SER A 36 2.19 23.01 -22.35
CA SER A 36 3.43 22.69 -23.03
C SER A 36 3.14 21.47 -23.88
N THR A 37 2.77 21.70 -25.13
CA THR A 37 3.02 20.77 -26.22
C THR A 37 4.53 20.74 -26.35
N ALA A 38 5.20 20.10 -25.39
CA ALA A 38 6.48 19.47 -25.63
C ALA A 38 6.18 18.42 -26.70
N SER A 39 6.32 18.89 -27.93
CA SER A 39 6.44 18.12 -29.13
C SER A 39 7.27 16.89 -28.84
N ARG A 40 6.58 15.77 -28.94
CA ARG A 40 7.02 14.48 -29.45
C ARG A 40 8.12 14.65 -30.52
N GLU A 41 9.36 14.89 -30.11
CA GLU A 41 10.57 14.70 -30.91
C GLU A 41 11.85 14.89 -30.08
N THR A 42 12.08 13.98 -29.14
CA THR A 42 13.45 13.56 -28.76
C THR A 42 13.40 12.08 -28.41
N SER A 43 13.14 11.27 -29.43
CA SER A 43 13.56 9.87 -29.42
C SER A 43 15.09 9.89 -29.53
N GLY A 44 15.80 9.89 -28.40
CA GLY A 44 17.26 9.90 -28.44
C GLY A 44 18.01 10.64 -27.32
N LEU A 45 17.45 10.82 -26.12
CA LEU A 45 18.27 10.98 -24.91
C LEU A 45 17.44 10.72 -23.66
N ARG A 46 17.00 9.47 -23.47
CA ARG A 46 16.63 9.03 -22.12
C ARG A 46 17.93 8.84 -21.37
N THR A 47 18.41 9.89 -20.70
CA THR A 47 19.12 9.68 -19.44
C THR A 47 18.23 8.73 -18.66
N ARG A 48 18.77 7.54 -18.38
CA ARG A 48 18.16 6.46 -17.63
C ARG A 48 17.89 6.99 -16.22
N GLY A 49 16.88 7.84 -16.07
CA GLY A 49 16.36 8.26 -14.80
C GLY A 49 15.97 6.99 -14.09
N ALA A 50 16.65 6.70 -12.98
CA ALA A 50 16.33 5.57 -12.14
C ALA A 50 14.80 5.51 -11.97
N ALA A 51 14.22 4.33 -12.16
CA ALA A 51 12.81 4.14 -11.87
C ALA A 51 12.54 4.72 -10.48
N ILE A 52 11.66 5.72 -10.41
CA ILE A 52 11.15 6.21 -9.14
C ILE A 52 10.42 5.03 -8.50
N ASN A 53 11.11 4.33 -7.61
CA ASN A 53 10.56 3.23 -6.83
C ASN A 53 9.68 3.87 -5.75
N ASP A 54 8.50 4.35 -6.13
CA ASP A 54 7.50 4.77 -5.16
C ASP A 54 6.96 3.51 -4.48
N PRO A 55 7.23 3.30 -3.18
CA PRO A 55 6.76 2.10 -2.49
C PRO A 55 5.24 2.06 -2.37
N SER A 56 4.53 3.16 -2.62
CA SER A 56 3.06 3.23 -2.65
C SER A 56 2.48 2.78 -3.98
N ALA A 57 3.26 2.79 -5.07
CA ALA A 57 2.77 2.66 -6.44
C ALA A 57 1.85 1.44 -6.59
N GLY A 58 0.57 1.73 -6.85
CA GLY A 58 -0.50 0.76 -7.05
C GLY A 58 -1.32 0.41 -5.78
N LEU A 59 -0.88 0.80 -4.59
CA LEU A 59 -1.58 0.56 -3.33
C LEU A 59 -2.49 1.73 -2.92
N GLU A 60 -2.57 2.78 -3.74
CA GLU A 60 -3.29 4.01 -3.42
C GLU A 60 -4.78 3.76 -3.20
N GLU A 61 -5.39 2.87 -4.00
CA GLU A 61 -6.81 2.54 -3.90
C GLU A 61 -7.18 2.00 -2.51
N ILE A 62 -6.30 1.21 -1.89
CA ILE A 62 -6.52 0.70 -0.53
C ILE A 62 -6.62 1.86 0.46
N SER A 63 -5.75 2.87 0.33
CA SER A 63 -5.77 4.03 1.21
C SER A 63 -6.99 4.94 0.95
N ILE A 64 -7.42 5.08 -0.29
CA ILE A 64 -8.59 5.87 -0.69
C ILE A 64 -9.87 5.23 -0.15
N GLU A 65 -10.06 3.94 -0.39
CA GLU A 65 -11.22 3.17 0.11
C GLU A 65 -11.26 3.17 1.65
N ALA A 66 -10.10 3.07 2.32
CA ALA A 66 -10.04 3.20 3.78
C ALA A 66 -10.53 4.57 4.26
N MET A 67 -10.08 5.65 3.61
CA MET A 67 -10.48 7.02 3.95
C MET A 67 -11.98 7.26 3.72
N ALA A 68 -12.56 6.65 2.69
CA ALA A 68 -13.99 6.75 2.38
C ALA A 68 -14.90 6.15 3.48
N LEU A 69 -14.38 5.24 4.30
CA LEU A 69 -15.10 4.59 5.39
C LEU A 69 -14.94 5.29 6.74
N VAL A 70 -14.21 6.42 6.80
CA VAL A 70 -14.11 7.23 8.02
C VAL A 70 -15.50 7.70 8.43
N GLY A 71 -15.82 7.53 9.72
CA GLY A 71 -17.13 7.81 10.29
C GLY A 71 -18.03 6.58 10.47
N THR A 72 -17.74 5.46 9.80
CA THR A 72 -18.53 4.23 9.99
C THR A 72 -18.43 3.73 11.44
N PRO A 73 -19.53 3.33 12.10
CA PRO A 73 -19.50 2.87 13.49
C PRO A 73 -18.62 1.64 13.70
N TYR A 74 -17.95 1.58 14.84
CA TYR A 74 -17.32 0.34 15.27
C TYR A 74 -18.38 -0.68 15.70
N ARG A 75 -18.24 -1.92 15.26
CA ARG A 75 -18.96 -3.09 15.80
C ARG A 75 -18.03 -4.27 15.89
N TYR A 76 -17.98 -4.90 17.07
CA TYR A 76 -17.22 -6.14 17.26
C TYR A 76 -17.76 -7.22 16.32
N GLY A 77 -16.89 -7.85 15.54
CA GLY A 77 -17.30 -8.81 14.51
C GLY A 77 -17.77 -8.17 13.19
N GLY A 78 -18.00 -6.86 13.17
CA GLY A 78 -18.50 -6.10 12.02
C GLY A 78 -17.52 -6.10 10.84
N ASN A 79 -18.06 -6.16 9.63
CA ASN A 79 -17.29 -6.34 8.40
C ASN A 79 -17.95 -5.69 7.16
N THR A 80 -18.95 -4.82 7.33
CA THR A 80 -19.57 -4.07 6.22
C THR A 80 -19.86 -2.62 6.63
N PRO A 81 -19.98 -1.69 5.66
CA PRO A 81 -20.31 -0.29 5.97
C PRO A 81 -21.63 -0.14 6.72
N ASP A 82 -22.66 -0.91 6.35
CA ASP A 82 -24.00 -0.82 6.95
C ASP A 82 -24.06 -1.37 8.38
N SER A 83 -23.38 -2.49 8.63
CA SER A 83 -23.35 -3.10 9.95
C SER A 83 -22.30 -2.49 10.87
N GLY A 84 -21.32 -1.77 10.33
CA GLY A 84 -20.15 -1.30 11.04
C GLY A 84 -18.97 -2.25 10.96
N PHE A 85 -17.82 -1.82 11.48
CA PHE A 85 -16.56 -2.53 11.37
C PHE A 85 -15.88 -2.80 12.70
N ASP A 86 -15.20 -3.93 12.86
CA ASP A 86 -14.04 -4.01 13.75
C ASP A 86 -12.74 -3.75 12.99
N CYS A 87 -11.61 -3.68 13.71
CA CYS A 87 -10.32 -3.30 13.14
C CYS A 87 -9.93 -4.19 11.94
N SER A 88 -10.03 -5.51 12.13
CA SER A 88 -9.73 -6.50 11.09
C SER A 88 -10.82 -6.60 10.02
N GLY A 89 -12.10 -6.38 10.36
CA GLY A 89 -13.21 -6.37 9.43
C GLY A 89 -13.10 -5.22 8.43
N LEU A 90 -12.72 -4.03 8.90
CA LEU A 90 -12.41 -2.88 8.05
C LEU A 90 -11.29 -3.21 7.06
N VAL A 91 -10.15 -3.69 7.57
CA VAL A 91 -8.99 -4.01 6.73
C VAL A 91 -9.32 -5.06 5.69
N ARG A 92 -9.99 -6.14 6.08
CA ARG A 92 -10.39 -7.21 5.16
C ARG A 92 -11.34 -6.69 4.08
N TYR A 93 -12.32 -5.87 4.45
CA TYR A 93 -13.28 -5.29 3.51
C TYR A 93 -12.57 -4.43 2.46
N VAL A 94 -11.74 -3.49 2.91
CA VAL A 94 -11.03 -2.55 2.03
C VAL A 94 -10.07 -3.29 1.10
N VAL A 95 -9.23 -4.17 1.64
CA VAL A 95 -8.22 -4.90 0.85
C VAL A 95 -8.87 -5.85 -0.17
N GLN A 96 -9.97 -6.51 0.21
CA GLN A 96 -10.73 -7.35 -0.71
C GLN A 96 -11.32 -6.55 -1.87
N ARG A 97 -11.82 -5.34 -1.60
CA ARG A 97 -12.48 -4.50 -2.61
C ARG A 97 -11.48 -3.80 -3.53
N ALA A 98 -10.42 -3.21 -2.95
CA ALA A 98 -9.42 -2.44 -3.69
C ALA A 98 -8.42 -3.33 -4.45
N ALA A 99 -8.08 -4.50 -3.91
CA ALA A 99 -7.00 -5.33 -4.44
C ALA A 99 -7.38 -6.79 -4.68
N SER A 100 -8.66 -7.17 -4.48
CA SER A 100 -9.11 -8.57 -4.64
C SER A 100 -8.36 -9.60 -3.79
N VAL A 101 -7.70 -9.16 -2.71
CA VAL A 101 -6.96 -10.05 -1.79
C VAL A 101 -7.83 -10.43 -0.60
N ASN A 102 -8.06 -11.74 -0.45
CA ASN A 102 -8.80 -12.27 0.69
C ASN A 102 -7.87 -12.47 1.89
N LEU A 103 -8.02 -11.60 2.88
CA LEU A 103 -7.28 -11.70 4.14
C LEU A 103 -8.00 -12.61 5.16
N PRO A 104 -7.24 -13.25 6.07
CA PRO A 104 -7.84 -13.97 7.20
C PRO A 104 -8.63 -13.03 8.10
N ARG A 105 -9.49 -13.57 8.97
CA ARG A 105 -10.45 -12.74 9.72
C ARG A 105 -9.80 -11.92 10.83
N THR A 106 -8.73 -12.41 11.44
CA THR A 106 -8.14 -11.80 12.65
C THR A 106 -6.89 -10.98 12.34
N ALA A 107 -6.67 -9.91 13.10
CA ALA A 107 -5.48 -9.08 12.99
C ALA A 107 -4.18 -9.89 13.21
N ALA A 108 -4.20 -10.86 14.13
CA ALA A 108 -3.08 -11.73 14.41
C ALA A 108 -2.67 -12.56 13.18
N GLU A 109 -3.64 -13.20 12.51
CA GLU A 109 -3.39 -13.96 11.29
C GLU A 109 -2.94 -13.06 10.14
N MET A 110 -3.54 -11.86 9.98
CA MET A 110 -3.11 -10.88 8.97
C MET A 110 -1.65 -10.47 9.17
N GLY A 111 -1.20 -10.36 10.43
CA GLY A 111 0.18 -10.06 10.78
C GLY A 111 1.19 -11.12 10.34
N THR A 112 0.73 -12.28 9.86
CA THR A 112 1.57 -13.35 9.27
C THR A 112 1.52 -13.37 7.73
N ARG A 113 0.69 -12.53 7.10
CA ARG A 113 0.54 -12.46 5.65
C ARG A 113 1.43 -11.39 5.04
N GLY A 114 1.82 -11.61 3.79
CA GLY A 114 2.58 -10.65 3.01
C GLY A 114 4.02 -10.43 3.51
N SER A 115 4.66 -9.40 2.99
CA SER A 115 6.06 -9.07 3.30
C SER A 115 6.15 -8.17 4.53
N ALA A 116 7.04 -8.50 5.47
CA ALA A 116 7.39 -7.60 6.57
C ALA A 116 8.04 -6.34 6.03
N LEU A 117 7.67 -5.18 6.59
CA LEU A 117 8.27 -3.90 6.25
C LEU A 117 8.92 -3.27 7.47
N GLU A 118 10.10 -2.69 7.26
CA GLU A 118 10.69 -1.76 8.21
C GLU A 118 9.90 -0.45 8.19
N ARG A 119 9.87 0.27 9.33
CA ARG A 119 9.12 1.53 9.52
C ARG A 119 9.32 2.55 8.38
N ARG A 120 10.54 2.65 7.85
CA ARG A 120 10.93 3.59 6.79
C ARG A 120 10.42 3.22 5.39
N ASN A 121 10.04 1.95 5.19
CA ASN A 121 9.57 1.43 3.90
C ASN A 121 8.03 1.35 3.84
N VAL A 122 7.34 1.76 4.92
CA VAL A 122 5.88 1.76 4.98
C VAL A 122 5.33 2.84 4.06
N ALA A 123 4.46 2.42 3.15
CA ALA A 123 3.79 3.26 2.17
C ALA A 123 2.27 3.18 2.33
N SER A 124 1.56 4.12 1.70
CA SER A 124 0.10 4.14 1.72
C SER A 124 -0.46 2.81 1.21
N GLY A 125 -1.49 2.30 1.88
CA GLY A 125 -2.10 1.00 1.60
C GLY A 125 -1.45 -0.19 2.34
N ASP A 126 -0.28 -0.01 2.98
CA ASP A 126 0.29 -1.05 3.84
C ASP A 126 -0.49 -1.21 5.15
N LEU A 127 -0.46 -2.42 5.72
CA LEU A 127 -1.10 -2.71 6.99
C LEU A 127 -0.14 -2.43 8.13
N VAL A 128 -0.60 -1.70 9.15
CA VAL A 128 0.15 -1.41 10.38
C VAL A 128 -0.47 -2.14 11.56
N PHE A 129 0.37 -2.75 12.40
CA PHE A 129 -0.07 -3.61 13.50
C PHE A 129 0.35 -3.04 14.85
N PHE A 130 -0.50 -3.25 15.85
CA PHE A 130 -0.28 -2.76 17.21
C PHE A 130 -0.68 -3.79 18.27
N ASN A 131 -0.09 -3.65 19.46
CA ASN A 131 -0.46 -4.35 20.68
C ASN A 131 -1.30 -3.44 21.59
N THR A 132 -2.62 -3.48 21.44
CA THR A 132 -3.57 -2.69 22.24
C THR A 132 -4.16 -3.47 23.43
N THR A 133 -4.21 -4.81 23.35
CA THR A 133 -4.85 -5.68 24.35
C THR A 133 -3.87 -6.62 25.08
N GLY A 134 -2.57 -6.32 25.02
CA GLY A 134 -1.52 -7.15 25.64
C GLY A 134 -1.11 -8.38 24.82
N ARG A 135 -1.62 -8.53 23.59
CA ARG A 135 -1.30 -9.64 22.68
C ARG A 135 -0.65 -9.15 21.38
N PRO A 136 0.27 -9.93 20.79
CA PRO A 136 0.85 -9.59 19.49
C PRO A 136 -0.21 -9.37 18.41
N ASN A 137 -0.07 -8.28 17.63
CA ASN A 137 -0.95 -7.91 16.52
C ASN A 137 -2.44 -7.93 16.90
N SER A 138 -2.78 -7.47 18.10
CA SER A 138 -4.17 -7.42 18.57
C SER A 138 -5.00 -6.36 17.84
N HIS A 139 -4.34 -5.38 17.22
CA HIS A 139 -4.98 -4.32 16.46
C HIS A 139 -4.30 -4.12 15.12
N VAL A 140 -5.07 -3.72 14.12
CA VAL A 140 -4.59 -3.45 12.75
C VAL A 140 -5.26 -2.19 12.19
N GLY A 141 -4.56 -1.50 11.30
CA GLY A 141 -5.10 -0.42 10.49
C GLY A 141 -4.39 -0.30 9.15
N ILE A 142 -4.88 0.59 8.31
CA ILE A 142 -4.34 0.86 6.97
C ILE A 142 -3.54 2.15 7.02
N TYR A 143 -2.27 2.10 6.67
CA TYR A 143 -1.43 3.28 6.58
C TYR A 143 -1.86 4.15 5.39
N VAL A 144 -1.96 5.46 5.61
CA VAL A 144 -2.41 6.42 4.59
C VAL A 144 -1.43 7.57 4.37
N GLY A 145 -0.17 7.37 4.81
CA GLY A 145 0.89 8.35 4.64
C GLY A 145 1.10 9.27 5.85
N GLN A 146 2.28 9.90 5.89
CA GLN A 146 2.67 10.90 6.90
C GLN A 146 2.44 10.44 8.35
N ASN A 147 2.84 9.21 8.69
CA ASN A 147 2.63 8.61 10.00
C ASN A 147 1.16 8.45 10.43
N ARG A 148 0.21 8.51 9.50
CA ARG A 148 -1.21 8.36 9.81
C ARG A 148 -1.76 7.04 9.29
N PHE A 149 -2.77 6.55 9.97
CA PHE A 149 -3.45 5.31 9.61
C PHE A 149 -4.95 5.40 9.91
N VAL A 150 -5.74 4.70 9.11
CA VAL A 150 -7.18 4.54 9.33
C VAL A 150 -7.44 3.23 10.04
N HIS A 151 -8.30 3.27 11.07
CA HIS A 151 -8.68 2.09 11.83
C HIS A 151 -10.09 2.21 12.42
N ALA A 152 -10.71 1.07 12.71
CA ALA A 152 -11.89 0.99 13.58
C ALA A 152 -11.41 0.75 15.03
N PRO A 153 -11.59 1.70 15.96
CA PRO A 153 -10.85 1.77 17.22
C PRO A 153 -11.34 0.78 18.29
N ALA A 154 -12.61 0.90 18.70
CA ALA A 154 -13.25 0.13 19.76
C ALA A 154 -14.74 0.48 19.83
N THR A 155 -15.50 -0.27 20.64
CA THR A 155 -16.92 -0.03 20.91
C THR A 155 -17.20 1.42 21.32
N GLY A 156 -18.27 2.01 20.77
CA GLY A 156 -18.62 3.42 20.98
C GLY A 156 -17.84 4.41 20.11
N GLY A 157 -16.80 3.95 19.40
CA GLY A 157 -16.09 4.75 18.41
C GLY A 157 -16.59 4.56 16.98
N THR A 158 -15.96 5.30 16.07
CA THR A 158 -16.13 5.20 14.62
C THR A 158 -14.77 5.00 13.96
N VAL A 159 -14.77 4.48 12.73
CA VAL A 159 -13.59 4.45 11.86
C VAL A 159 -13.02 5.86 11.77
N ARG A 160 -11.73 6.03 12.02
CA ARG A 160 -11.09 7.35 12.05
C ARG A 160 -9.63 7.29 11.64
N LEU A 161 -9.10 8.47 11.34
CA LEU A 161 -7.68 8.70 11.11
C LEU A 161 -6.98 8.96 12.44
N GLU A 162 -5.80 8.37 12.60
CA GLU A 162 -5.03 8.48 13.82
C GLU A 162 -3.53 8.61 13.49
N ASP A 163 -2.77 9.26 14.37
CA ASP A 163 -1.34 9.51 14.18
C ASP A 163 -0.52 8.50 15.00
N MET A 164 0.33 7.74 14.30
CA MET A 164 1.20 6.71 14.88
C MET A 164 2.28 7.27 15.79
N THR A 165 2.61 8.57 15.67
CA THR A 165 3.60 9.24 16.52
C THR A 165 3.06 9.58 17.91
N LYS A 166 1.73 9.56 18.10
CA LYS A 166 1.14 9.75 19.43
C LYS A 166 1.68 8.68 20.38
N PRO A 167 2.03 9.03 21.64
CA PRO A 167 2.68 8.11 22.58
C PRO A 167 1.97 6.76 22.73
N TYR A 168 0.64 6.76 22.75
CA TYR A 168 -0.16 5.54 22.85
C TYR A 168 0.11 4.56 21.70
N TRP A 169 0.17 5.04 20.45
CA TRP A 169 0.39 4.20 19.26
C TRP A 169 1.86 3.89 19.06
N ALA A 170 2.74 4.87 19.30
CA ALA A 170 4.17 4.70 19.16
C ALA A 170 4.70 3.57 20.06
N SER A 171 4.24 3.49 21.32
CA SER A 171 4.65 2.44 22.26
C SER A 171 4.05 1.07 21.96
N ARG A 172 3.06 0.98 21.07
CA ARG A 172 2.32 -0.25 20.75
C ARG A 172 2.59 -0.77 19.35
N TYR A 173 3.33 -0.03 18.53
CA TYR A 173 3.61 -0.41 17.15
C TYR A 173 4.44 -1.69 17.09
N MET A 174 3.95 -2.67 16.33
CA MET A 174 4.58 -3.99 16.19
C MET A 174 5.23 -4.23 14.84
N GLY A 175 4.92 -3.37 13.85
CA GLY A 175 5.45 -3.51 12.50
C GLY A 175 4.38 -3.26 11.43
N ALA A 176 4.79 -3.45 10.19
CA ALA A 176 3.91 -3.31 9.03
C ALA A 176 4.04 -4.49 8.07
N ARG A 177 2.97 -4.75 7.31
CA ARG A 177 2.92 -5.77 6.27
C ARG A 177 2.41 -5.20 4.97
N ARG A 178 3.05 -5.59 3.87
CA ARG A 178 2.55 -5.41 2.51
C ARG A 178 1.87 -6.69 2.04
N VAL A 179 0.56 -6.62 1.81
CA VAL A 179 -0.26 -7.80 1.47
C VAL A 179 -0.58 -7.93 -0.03
N VAL A 180 -0.23 -6.91 -0.82
CA VAL A 180 -0.45 -6.89 -2.27
C VAL A 180 0.91 -6.79 -2.97
N ALA A 181 1.17 -7.69 -3.91
CA ALA A 181 2.26 -7.52 -4.85
C ALA A 181 1.82 -6.56 -5.95
N VAL A 182 2.70 -5.65 -6.38
CA VAL A 182 2.41 -4.66 -7.43
C VAL A 182 1.89 -5.33 -8.72
N SER A 183 2.27 -6.58 -8.98
CA SER A 183 1.80 -7.40 -10.10
C SER A 183 0.33 -7.87 -10.02
N ASN A 184 -0.30 -7.76 -8.86
CA ASN A 184 -1.63 -8.32 -8.58
C ASN A 184 -2.74 -7.25 -8.53
N LEU A 185 -2.42 -6.01 -8.87
CA LEU A 185 -3.37 -4.91 -8.90
C LEU A 185 -4.04 -4.84 -10.28
N PRO A 186 -5.38 -4.71 -10.34
CA PRO A 186 -6.07 -4.47 -11.60
C PRO A 186 -5.65 -3.11 -12.20
N ASP A 187 -5.35 -3.10 -13.51
CA ASP A 187 -5.12 -1.91 -14.35
C ASP A 187 -3.93 -0.99 -14.01
N LEU A 188 -2.74 -1.57 -13.75
CA LEU A 188 -1.49 -0.81 -13.93
C LEU A 188 -1.07 -0.86 -15.41
N PRO A 189 -0.65 0.27 -16.05
CA PRO A 189 0.04 0.19 -17.33
C PRO A 189 1.26 -0.70 -17.13
N ALA A 190 1.28 -1.84 -17.82
CA ALA A 190 2.30 -2.86 -17.71
C ALA A 190 3.70 -2.22 -17.80
N SER A 191 4.34 -2.03 -16.65
CA SER A 191 5.75 -1.66 -16.62
C SER A 191 6.55 -2.86 -17.10
N PRO A 192 7.52 -2.69 -18.02
CA PRO A 192 8.26 -3.79 -18.59
C PRO A 192 9.32 -4.26 -17.57
N VAL A 193 8.91 -5.12 -16.65
CA VAL A 193 9.82 -5.88 -15.79
C VAL A 193 9.42 -7.35 -15.84
N ALA A 194 9.62 -7.95 -17.01
CA ALA A 194 9.72 -9.39 -17.14
C ALA A 194 10.74 -9.74 -18.24
N ALA A 195 11.55 -10.75 -17.95
CA ALA A 195 12.57 -11.39 -18.78
C ALA A 195 13.94 -10.69 -18.89
N THR A 196 14.75 -10.81 -17.84
CA THR A 196 16.12 -11.30 -18.05
C THR A 196 16.10 -12.79 -17.73
N GLN A 197 15.67 -13.60 -18.71
CA GLN A 197 16.03 -15.00 -18.73
C GLN A 197 17.51 -15.06 -19.07
N SER A 198 18.28 -15.66 -18.17
CA SER A 198 19.69 -15.99 -18.36
C SER A 198 19.86 -16.81 -19.63
N ILE A 199 20.45 -16.21 -20.65
CA ILE A 199 20.88 -16.91 -21.86
C ILE A 199 22.26 -17.50 -21.53
N ALA A 200 22.27 -18.66 -20.86
CA ALA A 200 23.46 -19.49 -20.78
C ALA A 200 23.60 -20.28 -22.08
N ALA A 201 24.73 -20.07 -22.73
CA ALA A 201 25.16 -20.55 -24.02
C ALA A 201 24.91 -22.06 -24.30
N VAL A 202 24.38 -22.31 -25.52
CA VAL A 202 24.79 -23.30 -26.53
C VAL A 202 25.33 -24.66 -26.05
N PRO A 203 24.66 -25.79 -26.39
CA PRO A 203 25.27 -27.12 -26.43
C PRO A 203 25.45 -27.65 -27.87
N ALA A 204 26.64 -28.15 -28.23
CA ALA A 204 26.98 -29.04 -29.36
C ALA A 204 28.50 -28.97 -29.66
N THR A 205 29.34 -30.01 -29.87
CA THR A 205 29.27 -31.49 -29.90
C THR A 205 30.75 -32.03 -29.90
N PRO A 206 31.09 -33.34 -30.02
CA PRO A 206 32.21 -33.98 -29.32
C PRO A 206 33.44 -34.31 -30.20
N SER A 207 34.55 -34.72 -29.56
CA SER A 207 35.52 -35.67 -30.13
C SER A 207 36.32 -36.39 -29.03
N ALA A 208 36.14 -37.71 -28.93
CA ALA A 208 37.07 -38.70 -28.36
C ALA A 208 38.16 -39.03 -29.43
N PRO A 209 39.22 -39.87 -29.21
CA PRO A 209 39.34 -40.92 -28.17
C PRO A 209 40.75 -41.21 -27.56
N ALA A 210 40.72 -42.19 -26.64
CA ALA A 210 41.72 -43.23 -26.33
C ALA A 210 42.68 -43.07 -25.12
N ARG A 211 42.63 -44.13 -24.28
CA ARG A 211 43.41 -44.52 -23.07
C ARG A 211 44.81 -45.06 -23.48
N PRO A 212 45.62 -45.78 -22.65
CA PRO A 212 45.56 -46.13 -21.20
C PRO A 212 46.91 -46.05 -20.44
N SER A 213 46.88 -46.24 -19.11
CA SER A 213 47.85 -47.13 -18.41
C SER A 213 47.45 -47.35 -16.94
N ASP A 214 47.58 -48.61 -16.55
CA ASP A 214 47.33 -49.25 -15.27
C ASP A 214 48.37 -48.90 -14.18
N ASP A 215 48.03 -49.24 -12.91
CA ASP A 215 48.88 -49.73 -11.80
C ASP A 215 48.29 -49.25 -10.43
N ASP A 216 47.36 -49.97 -9.78
CA ASP A 216 47.50 -51.10 -8.80
C ASP A 216 47.51 -50.65 -7.29
N PRO A 217 47.30 -51.51 -6.26
CA PRO A 217 46.15 -51.42 -5.35
C PRO A 217 46.51 -51.47 -3.84
N LEU A 218 45.48 -51.66 -2.99
CA LEU A 218 45.43 -52.14 -1.58
C LEU A 218 45.05 -51.12 -0.48
N GLY A 219 44.02 -51.48 0.30
CA GLY A 219 43.83 -50.97 1.66
C GLY A 219 42.41 -51.06 2.26
N ALA A 220 41.95 -52.28 2.61
CA ALA A 220 41.05 -52.64 3.74
C ALA A 220 39.81 -51.76 4.05
N LEU A 221 38.56 -52.19 3.86
CA LEU A 221 37.77 -53.23 4.59
C LEU A 221 37.68 -53.05 6.12
N VAL A 222 36.47 -52.73 6.63
CA VAL A 222 35.80 -53.08 7.92
C VAL A 222 34.59 -52.13 8.03
N ARG A 223 33.30 -52.49 7.86
CA ARG A 223 32.38 -53.51 8.41
C ARG A 223 31.89 -53.24 9.84
N ALA A 224 30.66 -52.72 9.97
CA ALA A 224 29.59 -53.13 10.91
C ALA A 224 28.38 -52.18 10.72
N ARG A 225 27.17 -52.58 10.30
CA ARG A 225 26.09 -53.43 10.89
C ARG A 225 25.34 -52.83 12.09
N GLY A 226 24.00 -52.75 11.95
CA GLY A 226 22.96 -52.40 12.93
C GLY A 226 21.82 -51.66 12.20
N THR A 227 20.67 -52.21 11.74
CA THR A 227 19.56 -52.94 12.40
C THR A 227 19.15 -52.23 13.71
N GLU A 228 17.92 -51.74 13.97
CA GLU A 228 16.54 -52.19 13.72
C GLU A 228 15.57 -50.98 13.81
N SER A 229 14.56 -50.81 12.95
CA SER A 229 13.15 -51.23 13.08
C SER A 229 12.45 -50.96 14.44
N SER A 230 11.36 -50.17 14.36
CA SER A 230 10.00 -50.53 14.82
C SER A 230 9.29 -49.56 15.79
N SER A 231 8.26 -48.91 15.24
CA SER A 231 6.83 -48.98 15.66
C SER A 231 6.23 -48.13 16.80
N LEU A 232 5.03 -47.59 16.47
CA LEU A 232 3.82 -47.29 17.30
C LEU A 232 3.90 -46.06 18.24
N MET A 233 2.85 -45.33 18.61
CA MET A 233 1.45 -45.10 18.21
C MET A 233 0.90 -44.03 19.20
N SER A 234 -0.21 -43.37 18.88
CA SER A 234 -1.16 -42.70 19.80
C SER A 234 -0.90 -41.29 20.34
N THR A 235 -1.66 -40.34 19.79
CA THR A 235 -2.38 -39.25 20.50
C THR A 235 -3.58 -39.83 21.30
N PRO A 236 -4.45 -39.06 22.01
CA PRO A 236 -4.51 -37.61 22.31
C PRO A 236 -4.81 -37.29 23.80
N ASN A 237 -4.75 -36.02 24.22
CA ASN A 237 -5.81 -35.48 25.09
C ASN A 237 -5.85 -33.93 25.09
N ALA A 238 -7.06 -33.40 24.96
CA ALA A 238 -7.41 -32.00 25.01
C ALA A 238 -8.02 -31.68 26.39
N ALA A 239 -7.68 -30.53 26.95
CA ALA A 239 -8.36 -29.96 28.10
C ALA A 239 -9.04 -28.64 27.68
N PRO A 240 -10.31 -28.38 28.05
CA PRO A 240 -10.94 -27.10 27.81
C PRO A 240 -10.64 -26.15 28.98
N VAL A 241 -10.15 -24.96 28.69
CA VAL A 241 -10.09 -23.87 29.68
C VAL A 241 -11.06 -22.78 29.25
N ALA A 242 -11.92 -22.46 30.19
CA ALA A 242 -13.07 -21.56 30.10
C ALA A 242 -12.69 -20.11 29.77
N ALA A 243 -13.56 -19.45 29.01
CA ALA A 243 -13.85 -18.01 29.11
C ALA A 243 -14.64 -17.78 30.43
N PRO A 244 -14.75 -16.57 31.01
CA PRO A 244 -14.76 -15.27 30.34
C PRO A 244 -13.91 -14.20 31.06
N LEU A 245 -13.80 -13.00 30.48
CA LEU A 245 -13.85 -11.72 31.20
C LEU A 245 -13.82 -10.57 30.18
N ALA A 246 -14.75 -9.64 30.35
CA ALA A 246 -14.85 -8.40 29.61
C ALA A 246 -13.67 -7.50 30.00
N ASP A 247 -12.79 -7.23 29.03
CA ASP A 247 -11.72 -6.26 29.21
C ASP A 247 -12.28 -4.83 29.07
N ASP A 248 -12.14 -4.07 30.15
CA ASP A 248 -12.18 -2.61 30.18
C ASP A 248 -11.25 -2.05 29.09
N ASP A 249 -11.82 -1.53 28.00
CA ASP A 249 -11.04 -1.08 26.84
C ASP A 249 -10.60 0.39 27.02
N PRO A 250 -9.29 0.68 27.22
CA PRO A 250 -8.80 2.03 27.51
C PRO A 250 -8.93 3.01 26.33
N ILE A 251 -9.29 2.53 25.13
CA ILE A 251 -9.44 3.37 23.92
C ILE A 251 -10.65 4.32 24.01
N ALA A 252 -11.65 4.01 24.84
CA ALA A 252 -12.86 4.82 24.97
C ALA A 252 -12.67 6.12 25.79
N ARG A 253 -11.55 6.30 26.51
CA ARG A 253 -11.39 7.40 27.49
C ARG A 253 -10.94 8.76 26.94
N PHE A 254 -10.69 8.90 25.64
CA PHE A 254 -10.09 10.13 25.08
C PHE A 254 -11.02 10.92 24.12
N GLY A 255 -12.32 10.70 24.18
CA GLY A 255 -13.31 11.31 23.27
C GLY A 255 -14.01 12.59 23.73
N THR A 256 -13.63 13.21 24.87
CA THR A 256 -14.24 14.46 25.32
C THR A 256 -13.20 15.42 25.89
N ARG A 257 -12.84 16.42 25.09
CA ARG A 257 -12.44 17.78 25.52
C ARG A 257 -12.37 18.71 24.32
#